data_AF-A0A7K9BNT5-F1
#
_entry.id   AF-A0A7K9BNT5-F1
#
_cell.length_a   1.000
_cell.length_b   1.000
_cell.length_c   1.000
_cell.angle_alpha   90.00
_cell.angle_beta   90.00
_cell.angle_gamma   90.00
#
_symmetry.space_group_name_H-M   'P 1'
#
loop_
_entity.id
_entity.type
_entity.pdbx_description
1 polymer ?
#
loop_
_entity_poly.entity_id
_entity_poly.type
_entity_poly.pdbx_seq_one_letter_code
_entity_poly.pdbx_strand_id
1 'polypeptide(L)'
;WAVSNREMLMAQNSSLEFKLHRLYFISLLMGGTANQREALQYAKNFQPFALNHQKDIQVLMGSLVYLRQGIENSPYVHLLDANQWADICDIFTRDACALLGLSVESPLSVSFSAGCVALPALINIKAVIEQRQCTGVWNQKDELPIEVDLGKKCWYHSIFACPILRQQTTDNNPPMKLVCGHIISRDALNKMFNGSK
;
A
#
# COMPACT_ATOMS: atom_id res chain seq x y z
N TRP A 1 -16.69 -7.87 -3.39
CA TRP A 1 -15.27 -7.74 -3.03
C TRP A 1 -15.05 -6.70 -1.92
N ALA A 2 -15.37 -5.41 -2.13
CA ALA A 2 -15.14 -4.37 -1.12
C ALA A 2 -15.82 -4.67 0.23
N VAL A 3 -17.11 -5.07 0.19
CA VAL A 3 -17.86 -5.51 1.39
C VAL A 3 -17.16 -6.67 2.12
N SER A 4 -16.65 -7.66 1.39
CA SER A 4 -15.97 -8.83 1.96
C SER A 4 -14.62 -8.50 2.60
N ASN A 5 -13.99 -7.38 2.21
CA ASN A 5 -12.69 -6.92 2.73
C ASN A 5 -12.83 -5.65 3.59
N ARG A 6 -14.05 -5.30 4.03
CA ARG A 6 -14.36 -4.03 4.68
C ARG A 6 -13.47 -3.74 5.89
N GLU A 7 -13.29 -4.70 6.78
CA GLU A 7 -12.48 -4.51 8.00
C GLU A 7 -11.03 -4.16 7.67
N MET A 8 -10.45 -4.84 6.69
CA MET A 8 -9.07 -4.58 6.25
C MET A 8 -8.95 -3.23 5.53
N LEU A 9 -9.93 -2.88 4.69
CA LEU A 9 -10.00 -1.58 4.03
C LEU A 9 -10.15 -0.43 5.05
N MET A 10 -10.95 -0.62 6.10
CA MET A 10 -11.08 0.34 7.19
C MET A 10 -9.77 0.50 7.97
N ALA A 11 -9.05 -0.60 8.23
CA ALA A 11 -7.73 -0.55 8.87
C ALA A 11 -6.70 0.22 8.02
N GLN A 12 -6.85 0.21 6.69
CA GLN A 12 -6.04 0.99 5.75
C GLN A 12 -6.59 2.42 5.51
N ASN A 13 -7.66 2.82 6.20
CA ASN A 13 -8.35 4.09 6.02
C ASN A 13 -8.79 4.33 4.56
N SER A 14 -9.18 3.26 3.86
CA SER A 14 -9.64 3.33 2.47
C SER A 14 -11.06 3.85 2.34
N SER A 15 -11.29 4.75 1.37
CA SER A 15 -12.62 5.24 0.97
C SER A 15 -13.24 4.47 -0.20
N LEU A 16 -12.63 3.36 -0.62
CA LEU A 16 -13.01 2.60 -1.81
C LEU A 16 -14.48 2.16 -1.78
N GLU A 17 -14.92 1.59 -0.66
CA GLU A 17 -16.27 1.04 -0.56
C GLU A 17 -17.34 2.13 -0.71
N PHE A 18 -17.13 3.28 -0.06
CA PHE A 18 -18.02 4.43 -0.20
C PHE A 18 -18.05 4.94 -1.66
N LYS A 19 -16.88 5.09 -2.28
CA LYS A 19 -16.77 5.58 -3.67
C LYS A 19 -17.48 4.65 -4.67
N LEU A 20 -17.43 3.33 -4.46
CA LEU A 20 -18.17 2.35 -5.26
C LEU A 20 -19.69 2.50 -5.10
N HIS A 21 -20.19 2.62 -3.86
CA HIS A 21 -21.61 2.86 -3.61
C HIS A 21 -22.07 4.19 -4.23
N ARG A 22 -21.26 5.25 -4.12
CA ARG A 22 -21.52 6.55 -4.73
C ARG A 22 -21.64 6.44 -6.24
N LEU A 23 -20.71 5.73 -6.91
CA LEU A 23 -20.73 5.59 -8.37
C LEU A 23 -21.95 4.80 -8.87
N TYR A 24 -22.32 3.72 -8.18
CA TYR A 24 -23.54 2.98 -8.51
C TYR A 24 -24.80 3.81 -8.26
N PHE A 25 -24.84 4.60 -7.19
CA PHE A 25 -25.97 5.50 -6.97
C PHE A 25 -26.09 6.55 -8.08
N ILE A 26 -24.96 7.11 -8.54
CA ILE A 26 -24.94 8.05 -9.68
C ILE A 26 -25.47 7.37 -10.95
N SER A 27 -25.12 6.11 -11.23
CA SER A 27 -25.68 5.40 -12.38
C SER A 27 -27.20 5.19 -12.28
N LEU A 28 -27.72 4.98 -11.08
CA LEU A 28 -29.18 4.96 -10.84
C LEU A 28 -29.81 6.34 -11.12
N LEU A 29 -29.16 7.44 -10.70
CA LEU A 29 -29.64 8.79 -10.99
C LEU A 29 -29.68 9.09 -12.49
N MET A 30 -28.71 8.59 -13.27
CA MET A 30 -28.69 8.72 -14.73
C MET A 30 -29.86 8.00 -15.40
N GLY A 31 -30.47 7.01 -14.74
CA GLY A 31 -31.71 6.36 -15.20
C GLY A 31 -32.98 7.21 -15.00
N GLY A 32 -32.85 8.41 -14.42
CA GLY A 32 -33.95 9.36 -14.25
C GLY A 32 -35.06 8.87 -13.33
N THR A 33 -36.30 9.31 -13.59
CA THR A 33 -37.46 9.02 -12.73
C THR A 33 -37.83 7.54 -12.70
N ALA A 34 -37.48 6.76 -13.73
CA ALA A 34 -37.72 5.32 -13.77
C ALA A 34 -37.00 4.59 -12.62
N ASN A 35 -35.78 5.05 -12.28
CA ASN A 35 -34.93 4.42 -11.27
C ASN A 35 -35.06 5.07 -9.88
N GLN A 36 -35.95 6.06 -9.70
CA GLN A 36 -36.08 6.80 -8.43
C GLN A 36 -36.32 5.89 -7.23
N ARG A 37 -37.20 4.89 -7.37
CA ARG A 37 -37.51 3.92 -6.30
C ARG A 37 -36.30 3.07 -5.96
N GLU A 38 -35.56 2.64 -6.97
CA GLU A 38 -34.35 1.83 -6.81
C GLU A 38 -33.24 2.64 -6.14
N ALA A 39 -33.02 3.89 -6.56
CA ALA A 39 -32.08 4.81 -5.93
C ALA A 39 -32.39 5.00 -4.43
N LEU A 40 -33.64 5.27 -4.08
CA LEU A 40 -34.07 5.43 -2.69
C LEU A 40 -33.86 4.15 -1.86
N GLN A 41 -34.16 2.99 -2.44
CA GLN A 41 -33.92 1.72 -1.77
C GLN A 41 -32.42 1.46 -1.59
N TYR A 42 -31.61 1.78 -2.60
CA TYR A 42 -30.16 1.60 -2.56
C TYR A 42 -29.47 2.54 -1.58
N ALA A 43 -30.02 3.74 -1.35
CA ALA A 43 -29.46 4.73 -0.42
C ALA A 43 -29.26 4.19 1.01
N LYS A 44 -29.97 3.11 1.39
CA LYS A 44 -29.76 2.40 2.67
C LYS A 44 -28.33 1.88 2.85
N ASN A 45 -27.62 1.58 1.75
CA ASN A 45 -26.22 1.17 1.78
C ASN A 45 -25.27 2.29 2.22
N PHE A 46 -25.72 3.55 2.26
CA PHE A 46 -24.90 4.66 2.76
C PHE A 46 -24.85 4.75 4.30
N GLN A 47 -25.69 4.01 5.03
CA GLN A 47 -25.78 4.08 6.49
C GLN A 47 -24.43 3.89 7.22
N PRO A 48 -23.56 2.93 6.84
CA PRO A 48 -22.25 2.76 7.48
C PRO A 48 -21.28 3.95 7.28
N PHE A 49 -21.53 4.77 6.25
CA PHE A 49 -20.66 5.86 5.84
C PHE A 49 -21.14 7.24 6.32
N ALA A 50 -22.29 7.29 7.01
CA ALA A 50 -22.96 8.53 7.37
C ALA A 50 -22.09 9.49 8.20
N LEU A 51 -21.23 8.97 9.09
CA LEU A 51 -20.35 9.80 9.93
C LEU A 51 -19.19 10.41 9.13
N ASN A 52 -18.56 9.62 8.24
CA ASN A 52 -17.34 10.02 7.54
C ASN A 52 -17.62 10.75 6.22
N HIS A 53 -18.81 10.53 5.63
CA HIS A 53 -19.17 11.03 4.29
C HIS A 53 -20.51 11.77 4.27
N GLN A 54 -20.90 12.39 5.39
CA GLN A 54 -22.20 13.06 5.54
C GLN A 54 -22.49 14.06 4.42
N LYS A 55 -21.52 14.93 4.09
CA LYS A 55 -21.67 15.97 3.07
C LYS A 55 -21.90 15.38 1.68
N ASP A 56 -21.12 14.37 1.31
CA ASP A 56 -21.28 13.67 0.04
C ASP A 56 -22.65 13.00 -0.06
N ILE A 57 -23.11 12.34 1.01
CA ILE A 57 -24.43 11.71 1.06
C ILE A 57 -25.54 12.76 0.92
N GLN A 58 -25.41 13.92 1.57
CA GLN A 58 -26.37 15.02 1.43
C GLN A 58 -26.46 15.51 -0.02
N VAL A 59 -25.32 15.63 -0.71
CA VAL A 59 -25.27 16.00 -2.13
C VAL A 59 -26.00 14.96 -3.00
N LEU A 60 -25.73 13.66 -2.78
CA LEU A 60 -26.39 12.56 -3.50
C LEU A 60 -27.90 12.50 -3.24
N MET A 61 -28.33 12.75 -2.00
CA MET A 61 -29.76 12.79 -1.69
C MET A 61 -30.43 14.05 -2.26
N GLY A 62 -29.74 15.19 -2.26
CA GLY A 62 -30.22 16.44 -2.84
C GLY A 62 -30.43 16.38 -4.35
N SER A 63 -29.59 15.63 -5.08
CA SER A 63 -29.71 15.49 -6.53
C SER A 63 -31.00 14.77 -6.97
N LEU A 64 -31.66 14.02 -6.07
CA LEU A 64 -32.94 13.38 -6.37
C LEU A 64 -34.05 14.38 -6.76
N VAL A 65 -33.98 15.62 -6.27
CA VAL A 65 -34.94 16.68 -6.59
C VAL A 65 -34.93 17.03 -8.09
N TYR A 66 -33.79 16.83 -8.76
CA TYR A 66 -33.58 17.21 -10.16
C TYR A 66 -33.80 16.05 -11.14
N LEU A 67 -34.21 14.86 -10.67
CA LEU A 67 -34.40 13.68 -11.54
C LEU A 67 -35.35 13.90 -12.73
N ARG A 68 -36.35 14.77 -12.58
CA ARG A 68 -37.31 15.08 -13.65
C ARG A 68 -36.69 15.94 -14.77
N GLN A 69 -35.70 16.76 -14.43
CA GLN A 69 -35.02 17.68 -15.35
C GLN A 69 -33.74 17.05 -15.92
N GLY A 70 -33.26 15.96 -15.33
CA GLY A 70 -31.96 15.36 -15.61
C GLY A 70 -30.87 15.97 -14.72
N ILE A 71 -29.93 15.14 -14.28
CA ILE A 71 -28.82 15.59 -13.42
C ILE A 71 -27.86 16.49 -14.21
N GLU A 72 -27.74 16.26 -15.52
CA GLU A 72 -26.96 17.06 -16.46
C GLU A 72 -27.42 18.52 -16.53
N ASN A 73 -28.69 18.79 -16.24
CA ASN A 73 -29.29 20.13 -16.25
C ASN A 73 -29.41 20.73 -14.83
N SER A 74 -28.69 20.18 -13.86
CA SER A 74 -28.79 20.56 -12.45
C SER A 74 -27.46 21.12 -11.91
N PRO A 75 -27.48 21.76 -10.72
CA PRO A 75 -26.26 22.13 -10.01
C PRO A 75 -25.33 20.94 -9.68
N TYR A 76 -25.83 19.70 -9.83
CA TYR A 76 -25.13 18.47 -9.54
C TYR A 76 -24.46 17.83 -10.78
N VAL A 77 -24.34 18.55 -11.90
CA VAL A 77 -23.68 18.04 -13.13
C VAL A 77 -22.27 17.50 -12.88
N HIS A 78 -21.54 18.07 -11.92
CA HIS A 78 -20.20 17.62 -11.52
C HIS A 78 -20.18 16.16 -10.99
N LEU A 79 -21.32 15.61 -10.56
CA LEU A 79 -21.43 14.20 -10.18
C LEU A 79 -21.22 13.26 -11.37
N LEU A 80 -21.43 13.74 -12.61
CA LEU A 80 -21.32 12.95 -13.83
C LEU A 80 -19.90 12.95 -14.43
N ASP A 81 -18.91 13.52 -13.74
CA ASP A 81 -17.53 13.56 -14.25
C ASP A 81 -16.98 12.14 -14.47
N ALA A 82 -16.46 11.89 -15.67
CA ALA A 82 -15.90 10.61 -16.09
C ALA A 82 -14.61 10.23 -15.34
N ASN A 83 -13.91 11.20 -14.77
CA ASN A 83 -12.66 10.97 -14.03
C ASN A 83 -12.86 10.12 -12.77
N GLN A 84 -14.08 10.09 -12.22
CA GLN A 84 -14.36 9.35 -10.98
C GLN A 84 -14.11 7.84 -11.12
N TRP A 85 -14.29 7.27 -12.31
CA TRP A 85 -14.00 5.86 -12.56
C TRP A 85 -12.50 5.57 -12.53
N ALA A 86 -11.69 6.44 -13.14
CA ALA A 86 -10.24 6.32 -13.12
C ALA A 86 -9.70 6.38 -11.69
N ASP A 87 -10.17 7.35 -10.89
CA ASP A 87 -9.80 7.48 -9.48
C ASP A 87 -10.14 6.21 -8.68
N ILE A 88 -11.31 5.60 -8.94
CA ILE A 88 -11.74 4.38 -8.25
C ILE A 88 -10.87 3.20 -8.67
N CYS A 89 -10.50 3.09 -9.95
CA CYS A 89 -9.58 2.06 -10.43
C CYS A 89 -8.20 2.16 -9.77
N ASP A 90 -7.67 3.38 -9.60
CA ASP A 90 -6.39 3.60 -8.94
C ASP A 90 -6.45 3.25 -7.45
N ILE A 91 -7.50 3.68 -6.75
CA ILE A 91 -7.74 3.32 -5.35
C ILE A 91 -7.88 1.81 -5.20
N PHE A 92 -8.67 1.16 -6.06
CA PHE A 92 -8.86 -0.28 -6.04
C PHE A 92 -7.54 -1.02 -6.25
N THR A 93 -6.76 -0.63 -7.25
CA THR A 93 -5.46 -1.25 -7.56
C THR A 93 -4.52 -1.13 -6.37
N ARG A 94 -4.43 0.07 -5.78
CA ARG A 94 -3.59 0.31 -4.62
C ARG A 94 -4.00 -0.57 -3.43
N ASP A 95 -5.28 -0.55 -3.08
CA ASP A 95 -5.78 -1.22 -1.89
C ASP A 95 -5.74 -2.75 -2.06
N ALA A 96 -6.08 -3.26 -3.25
CA ALA A 96 -6.01 -4.69 -3.56
C ALA A 96 -4.57 -5.23 -3.51
N CYS A 97 -3.61 -4.52 -4.10
CA CYS A 97 -2.19 -4.88 -4.00
C CYS A 97 -1.71 -4.85 -2.55
N ALA A 98 -2.08 -3.83 -1.77
CA ALA A 98 -1.73 -3.76 -0.35
C ALA A 98 -2.28 -4.95 0.45
N LEU A 99 -3.51 -5.37 0.19
CA LEU A 99 -4.10 -6.56 0.83
C LEU A 99 -3.42 -7.87 0.41
N LEU A 100 -2.92 -7.95 -0.83
CA LEU A 100 -2.17 -9.10 -1.33
C LEU A 100 -0.68 -9.10 -0.92
N GLY A 101 -0.22 -8.06 -0.20
CA GLY A 101 1.19 -7.89 0.14
C GLY A 101 2.08 -7.58 -1.07
N LEU A 102 1.48 -7.09 -2.16
CA LEU A 102 2.18 -6.70 -3.38
C LEU A 102 2.52 -5.21 -3.35
N SER A 103 3.70 -4.86 -3.88
CA SER A 103 4.05 -3.45 -4.10
C SER A 103 3.15 -2.86 -5.18
N VAL A 104 2.45 -1.78 -4.86
CA VAL A 104 1.74 -0.94 -5.83
C VAL A 104 2.74 -0.11 -6.64
N GLU A 105 3.83 0.28 -5.99
CA GLU A 105 4.84 1.12 -6.62
C GLU A 105 5.76 0.29 -7.51
N SER A 106 6.08 0.88 -8.68
CA SER A 106 7.04 0.30 -9.61
C SER A 106 8.36 0.05 -8.88
N PRO A 107 8.97 -1.14 -9.00
CA PRO A 107 10.29 -1.41 -8.42
C PRO A 107 11.33 -0.38 -8.83
N LEU A 108 11.27 0.12 -10.07
CA LEU A 108 12.15 1.19 -10.55
C LEU A 108 11.91 2.51 -9.81
N SER A 109 10.66 2.89 -9.59
CA SER A 109 10.30 4.12 -8.86
C SER A 109 10.76 4.05 -7.41
N VAL A 110 10.51 2.92 -6.74
CA VAL A 110 10.96 2.67 -5.37
C VAL A 110 12.49 2.72 -5.30
N SER A 111 13.17 2.05 -6.23
CA SER A 111 14.64 2.00 -6.26
C SER A 111 15.26 3.38 -6.51
N PHE A 112 14.66 4.17 -7.41
CA PHE A 112 15.09 5.53 -7.69
C PHE A 112 14.89 6.43 -6.47
N SER A 113 13.72 6.41 -5.85
CA SER A 113 13.41 7.18 -4.63
C SER A 113 14.34 6.81 -3.46
N ALA A 114 14.56 5.50 -3.24
CA ALA A 114 15.49 5.01 -2.24
C ALA A 114 16.93 5.49 -2.54
N GLY A 115 17.34 5.46 -3.81
CA GLY A 115 18.60 6.03 -4.27
C GLY A 115 18.73 7.53 -3.95
N CYS A 116 17.69 8.33 -4.21
CA CYS A 116 17.68 9.76 -3.86
C CYS A 116 17.84 10.01 -2.36
N VAL A 117 17.26 9.17 -1.50
CA VAL A 117 17.42 9.25 -0.04
C VAL A 117 18.82 8.84 0.40
N ALA A 118 19.38 7.77 -0.19
CA ALA A 118 20.69 7.25 0.18
C ALA A 118 21.86 8.10 -0.33
N LEU A 119 21.72 8.71 -1.51
CA LEU A 119 22.81 9.36 -2.24
C LEU A 119 23.54 10.45 -1.42
N PRO A 120 22.87 11.37 -0.70
CA PRO A 120 23.56 12.38 0.11
C PRO A 120 24.45 11.77 1.19
N ALA A 121 23.96 10.73 1.87
CA ALA A 121 24.71 10.03 2.92
C ALA A 121 25.94 9.32 2.32
N LEU A 122 25.79 8.67 1.17
CA LEU A 122 26.87 7.99 0.47
C LEU A 122 27.95 8.96 -0.05
N ILE A 123 27.57 10.14 -0.55
CA ILE A 123 28.52 11.18 -0.98
C ILE A 123 29.37 11.66 0.21
N ASN A 124 28.75 11.91 1.36
CA ASN A 124 29.45 12.34 2.56
C ASN A 124 30.49 11.32 3.03
N ILE A 125 30.14 10.03 2.97
CA ILE A 125 31.04 8.96 3.39
C ILE A 125 32.18 8.74 2.41
N LYS A 126 31.91 8.85 1.11
CA LYS A 126 32.97 8.80 0.09
C LYS A 126 34.07 9.83 0.40
N ALA A 127 33.68 11.07 0.72
CA ALA A 127 34.64 12.11 1.09
C ALA A 127 35.46 11.76 2.34
N VAL A 128 34.83 11.14 3.36
CA VAL A 128 35.52 10.69 4.58
C VAL A 128 36.48 9.53 4.30
N ILE A 129 36.09 8.56 3.48
CA ILE A 129 36.93 7.41 3.11
C ILE A 129 38.17 7.88 2.34
N GLU A 130 37.99 8.79 1.37
CA GLU A 130 39.08 9.38 0.58
C GLU A 130 40.04 10.19 1.46
N GLN A 131 39.53 10.96 2.43
CA GLN A 131 40.37 11.76 3.35
C GLN A 131 41.10 10.92 4.39
N ARG A 132 40.50 9.85 4.91
CA ARG A 132 41.05 9.04 6.02
C ARG A 132 41.82 7.80 5.57
N GLN A 133 41.94 7.55 4.27
CA GLN A 133 42.58 6.34 3.70
C GLN A 133 42.04 5.02 4.29
N CYS A 134 40.74 4.97 4.61
CA CYS A 134 40.09 3.76 5.14
C CYS A 134 39.68 2.81 4.00
N THR A 135 40.63 2.37 3.17
CA THR A 135 40.38 1.55 1.97
C THR A 135 40.01 0.10 2.28
N GLY A 136 40.25 -0.39 3.50
CA GLY A 136 40.00 -1.79 3.88
C GLY A 136 38.66 -2.08 4.59
N VAL A 137 37.85 -1.06 4.87
CA VAL A 137 36.60 -1.21 5.65
C VAL A 137 35.45 -1.76 4.79
N TRP A 138 35.48 -1.53 3.48
CA TRP A 138 34.42 -1.90 2.56
C TRP A 138 34.91 -2.91 1.52
N ASN A 139 34.84 -4.20 1.88
CA ASN A 139 35.23 -5.32 1.00
C ASN A 139 34.04 -6.18 0.54
N GLN A 140 32.82 -5.89 1.01
CA GLN A 140 31.62 -6.63 0.66
C GLN A 140 30.91 -5.95 -0.51
N LYS A 141 30.76 -6.67 -1.62
CA LYS A 141 30.15 -6.17 -2.86
C LYS A 141 28.64 -5.96 -2.75
N ASP A 142 28.00 -6.56 -1.75
CA ASP A 142 26.54 -6.66 -1.64
C ASP A 142 25.94 -5.76 -0.55
N GLU A 143 26.74 -4.94 0.14
CA GLU A 143 26.29 -4.09 1.24
C GLU A 143 26.76 -2.63 1.09
N LEU A 144 25.91 -1.70 1.56
CA LEU A 144 26.27 -0.28 1.65
C LEU A 144 27.24 -0.07 2.83
N PRO A 145 28.16 0.92 2.75
CA PRO A 145 29.09 1.21 3.85
C PRO A 145 28.41 1.78 5.09
N ILE A 146 27.13 2.16 4.98
CA ILE A 146 26.29 2.62 6.08
C ILE A 146 24.86 2.12 5.93
N GLU A 147 24.17 2.05 7.07
CA GLU A 147 22.72 1.93 7.10
C GLU A 147 22.06 3.25 6.66
N VAL A 148 21.12 3.15 5.72
CA VAL A 148 20.26 4.25 5.30
C VAL A 148 18.84 3.89 5.67
N ASP A 149 18.22 4.68 6.55
CA ASP A 149 16.81 4.50 6.88
C ASP A 149 15.92 5.01 5.73
N LEU A 150 15.33 4.07 5.00
CA LEU A 150 14.40 4.34 3.90
C LEU A 150 12.94 4.46 4.35
N GLY A 151 12.67 4.25 5.65
CA GLY A 151 11.34 4.21 6.23
C GLY A 151 10.53 2.96 5.85
N LYS A 152 9.44 2.74 6.60
CA LYS A 152 8.59 1.53 6.51
C LYS A 152 7.93 1.32 5.14
N LYS A 153 7.81 2.37 4.32
CA LYS A 153 7.23 2.28 2.98
C LYS A 153 8.09 1.49 2.00
N CYS A 154 9.39 1.34 2.29
CA CYS A 154 10.32 0.59 1.44
C CYS A 154 10.53 -0.86 1.91
N TRP A 155 9.78 -1.31 2.93
CA TRP A 155 9.92 -2.65 3.52
C TRP A 155 8.98 -3.64 2.87
N TYR A 156 9.38 -4.15 1.71
CA TYR A 156 8.57 -5.11 0.96
C TYR A 156 8.79 -6.55 1.39
N HIS A 157 9.97 -6.88 1.96
CA HIS A 157 10.36 -8.25 2.28
C HIS A 157 10.94 -8.33 3.69
N SER A 158 10.61 -9.40 4.42
CA SER A 158 11.18 -9.65 5.74
C SER A 158 12.62 -10.13 5.59
N ILE A 159 13.55 -9.40 6.21
CA ILE A 159 14.96 -9.75 6.28
C ILE A 159 15.21 -10.39 7.65
N PHE A 160 15.84 -11.57 7.66
CA PHE A 160 16.26 -12.23 8.89
C PHE A 160 17.77 -12.15 9.04
N ALA A 161 18.24 -11.68 10.19
CA ALA A 161 19.65 -11.73 10.56
C ALA A 161 19.88 -12.84 11.59
N CYS A 162 20.83 -13.73 11.30
CA CYS A 162 21.15 -14.82 12.20
C CYS A 162 21.75 -14.29 13.52
N PRO A 163 21.18 -14.64 14.69
CA PRO A 163 21.67 -14.13 15.97
C PRO A 163 23.06 -14.66 16.36
N ILE A 164 23.46 -15.82 15.83
CA ILE A 164 24.74 -16.47 16.12
C ILE A 164 25.85 -15.86 15.27
N LEU A 165 25.67 -15.87 13.95
CA LEU A 165 26.69 -15.39 13.02
C LEU A 165 26.64 -13.88 12.79
N ARG A 166 25.58 -13.21 13.25
CA ARG A 166 25.32 -11.77 13.04
C ARG A 166 25.39 -11.40 11.55
N GLN A 167 24.88 -12.29 10.71
CA GLN A 167 24.86 -12.17 9.26
C GLN A 167 23.42 -12.30 8.77
N GLN A 168 23.05 -11.49 7.78
CA GLN A 168 21.78 -11.60 7.08
C GLN A 168 21.69 -12.95 6.34
N THR A 169 20.53 -13.61 6.42
CA THR A 169 20.26 -14.82 5.64
C THR A 169 20.00 -14.49 4.18
N THR A 170 20.45 -15.37 3.29
CA THR A 170 20.28 -15.27 1.84
C THR A 170 19.62 -16.54 1.30
N ASP A 171 19.30 -16.60 0.02
CA ASP A 171 18.77 -17.83 -0.61
C ASP A 171 19.75 -19.01 -0.49
N ASN A 172 21.05 -18.72 -0.51
CA ASN A 172 22.12 -19.68 -0.29
C ASN A 172 22.44 -19.91 1.19
N ASN A 173 21.87 -19.15 2.12
CA ASN A 173 22.04 -19.36 3.56
C ASN A 173 20.73 -19.02 4.29
N PRO A 174 19.67 -19.82 4.06
CA PRO A 174 18.32 -19.46 4.51
C PRO A 174 18.18 -19.55 6.03
N PRO A 175 17.16 -18.90 6.60
CA PRO A 175 16.77 -19.11 7.99
C PRO A 175 16.26 -20.54 8.20
N MET A 176 16.81 -21.22 9.20
CA MET A 176 16.51 -22.59 9.61
C MET A 176 15.88 -22.57 11.00
N LYS A 177 14.69 -23.18 11.14
CA LYS A 177 14.01 -23.33 12.43
C LYS A 177 14.47 -24.59 13.15
N LEU A 178 14.92 -24.45 14.39
CA LEU A 178 15.30 -25.54 15.28
C LEU A 178 14.07 -26.20 15.90
N VAL A 179 14.23 -27.42 16.44
CA VAL A 179 13.19 -28.13 17.20
C VAL A 179 12.70 -27.34 18.42
N CYS A 180 13.56 -26.53 19.04
CA CYS A 180 13.20 -25.65 20.15
C CYS A 180 12.46 -24.37 19.72
N GLY A 181 12.24 -24.16 18.42
CA GLY A 181 11.49 -23.03 17.88
C GLY A 181 12.34 -21.81 17.50
N HIS A 182 13.61 -21.73 17.95
CA HIS A 182 14.53 -20.67 17.53
C HIS A 182 14.90 -20.78 16.05
N ILE A 183 15.16 -19.64 15.42
CA ILE A 183 15.58 -19.55 14.02
C ILE A 183 17.03 -19.10 13.98
N ILE A 184 17.86 -19.76 13.16
CA ILE A 184 19.27 -19.43 12.91
C ILE A 184 19.60 -19.64 11.43
N SER A 185 20.72 -19.14 10.90
CA SER A 185 21.06 -19.43 9.49
C SER A 185 21.52 -20.88 9.29
N ARG A 186 21.42 -21.38 8.06
CA ARG A 186 21.92 -22.71 7.68
C ARG A 186 23.41 -22.90 7.99
N ASP A 187 24.22 -21.89 7.78
CA ASP A 187 25.65 -21.94 8.09
C ASP A 187 25.91 -21.99 9.59
N ALA A 188 25.13 -21.27 10.39
CA ALA A 188 25.21 -21.36 11.85
C ALA A 188 24.85 -22.77 12.33
N LEU A 189 23.79 -23.35 11.76
CA LEU A 189 23.37 -24.72 12.03
C LEU A 189 24.50 -25.71 11.71
N ASN A 190 25.07 -25.63 10.50
CA ASN A 190 26.13 -26.52 10.05
C ASN A 190 27.40 -26.38 10.90
N LYS A 191 27.77 -25.16 11.31
CA LYS A 191 28.91 -24.93 12.21
C LYS A 191 28.69 -25.52 13.60
N MET A 192 27.48 -25.43 14.14
CA MET A 192 27.17 -26.07 15.44
C MET A 192 27.22 -27.60 15.35
N PHE A 193 26.73 -28.20 14.25
CA PHE A 193 26.82 -29.65 14.04
C PHE A 193 28.26 -30.13 13.83
N ASN A 194 29.06 -29.40 13.05
CA ASN A 194 30.43 -29.81 12.73
C ASN A 194 31.47 -29.43 13.81
N GLY A 195 31.18 -28.44 14.65
CA GLY A 195 32.03 -28.05 15.79
C GLY A 195 31.85 -28.92 17.04
N SER A 196 30.93 -29.90 16.99
CA SER A 196 30.66 -30.85 18.09
C SER A 196 31.39 -32.20 17.90
N LYS A 197 32.43 -32.24 17.06
CA LYS A 197 33.35 -33.38 16.90
C LYS A 197 34.75 -33.02 17.32
#